data_AF-A0A5C7V5W9-F1
#
_entry.id   AF-A0A5C7V5W9-F1
#
_cell.length_a   1.000
_cell.length_b   1.000
_cell.length_c   1.000
_cell.angle_alpha   90.00
_cell.angle_beta   90.00
_cell.angle_gamma   90.00
#
_symmetry.space_group_name_H-M   'P 1'
#
loop_
_entity.id
_entity.type
_entity.pdbx_description
1 polymer ?
#
loop_
_entity_poly.entity_id
_entity_poly.type
_entity_poly.pdbx_seq_one_letter_code
_entity_poly.pdbx_strand_id
1 'polypeptide(L)'
;MKRWSAWGLLWATGAGAQGTSPTLVYPDELLPTRMVLCQREVGGAERERDRSAKLRTCLARRLEGERMVERNCKREAGSVNGASARAQAQRACERQALGVPSSELPRRPPPPPKPKAEPGLGTEPSAAAPARMPAAGDQ
;
A
#
# COMPACT_ATOMS: atom_id res chain seq x y z
N MET A 1 24.23 -18.13 -57.00
CA MET A 1 24.57 -16.68 -56.98
C MET A 1 23.51 -15.96 -56.15
N LYS A 2 23.92 -15.19 -55.12
CA LYS A 2 23.36 -13.91 -54.59
C LYS A 2 21.81 -13.71 -54.68
N ARG A 3 21.00 -13.33 -53.66
CA ARG A 3 21.14 -12.58 -52.39
C ARG A 3 19.83 -12.66 -51.56
N TRP A 4 20.01 -12.54 -50.24
CA TRP A 4 19.24 -11.76 -49.24
C TRP A 4 17.70 -11.63 -49.29
N SER A 5 17.03 -11.89 -48.17
CA SER A 5 16.56 -10.82 -47.28
C SER A 5 15.89 -11.36 -46.02
N ALA A 6 16.42 -10.91 -44.87
CA ALA A 6 15.83 -11.09 -43.56
C ALA A 6 14.48 -10.39 -43.48
N TRP A 7 13.44 -11.13 -43.16
CA TRP A 7 12.16 -10.57 -42.69
C TRP A 7 12.06 -10.96 -41.22
N GLY A 8 12.87 -10.29 -40.41
CA GLY A 8 12.65 -10.24 -38.97
C GLY A 8 11.30 -9.59 -38.76
N LEU A 9 10.36 -10.33 -38.17
CA LEU A 9 9.11 -9.82 -37.65
C LEU A 9 9.44 -8.68 -36.68
N LEU A 10 9.33 -7.45 -37.18
CA LEU A 10 9.27 -6.23 -36.39
C LEU A 10 8.05 -6.39 -35.48
N TRP A 11 8.29 -6.78 -34.23
CA TRP A 11 7.37 -6.45 -33.16
C TRP A 11 7.26 -4.93 -33.15
N ALA A 12 6.09 -4.44 -33.56
CA ALA A 12 5.68 -3.06 -33.38
C ALA A 12 5.84 -2.74 -31.91
N THR A 13 6.97 -2.10 -31.59
CA THR A 13 7.22 -1.54 -30.28
C THR A 13 6.30 -0.34 -30.21
N GLY A 14 5.10 -0.58 -29.69
CA GLY A 14 4.25 0.49 -29.19
C GLY A 14 5.09 1.24 -28.16
N ALA A 15 5.64 2.37 -28.58
CA ALA A 15 6.16 3.40 -27.71
C ALA A 15 4.98 3.98 -26.92
N GLY A 16 4.43 3.17 -26.02
CA GLY A 16 3.73 3.67 -24.86
C GLY A 16 4.77 4.45 -24.08
N ALA A 17 4.46 5.70 -23.77
CA ALA A 17 5.23 6.51 -22.85
C ALA A 17 5.50 5.68 -21.59
N GLN A 18 6.70 5.11 -21.52
CA GLN A 18 7.30 4.66 -20.28
C GLN A 18 7.51 5.95 -19.52
N GLY A 19 6.49 6.37 -18.77
CA GLY A 19 6.74 7.17 -17.59
C GLY A 19 7.85 6.41 -16.87
N THR A 20 9.05 6.98 -16.85
CA THR A 20 10.21 6.40 -16.21
C THR A 20 9.90 6.37 -14.73
N SER A 21 9.15 5.35 -14.30
CA SER A 21 8.89 5.09 -12.90
C SER A 21 10.28 4.91 -12.27
N PRO A 22 10.64 5.73 -11.28
CA PRO A 22 11.97 5.65 -10.70
C PRO A 22 12.20 4.24 -10.18
N THR A 23 13.35 3.66 -10.46
CA THR A 23 13.74 2.36 -9.87
C THR A 23 13.80 2.54 -8.36
N LEU A 24 12.85 1.93 -7.64
CA LEU A 24 12.76 2.08 -6.19
C LEU A 24 13.58 1.02 -5.45
N VAL A 25 13.74 -0.16 -6.03
CA VAL A 25 14.48 -1.29 -5.45
C VAL A 25 15.43 -1.85 -6.51
N TYR A 26 16.71 -1.99 -6.17
CA TYR A 26 17.68 -2.65 -7.04
C TYR A 26 17.69 -4.17 -6.77
N PRO A 27 18.00 -5.01 -7.78
CA PRO A 27 17.86 -6.47 -7.69
C PRO A 27 18.69 -7.11 -6.57
N ASP A 28 19.86 -6.56 -6.26
CA ASP A 28 20.77 -7.05 -5.22
C ASP A 28 20.66 -6.29 -3.89
N GLU A 29 19.76 -5.31 -3.78
CA GLU A 29 19.60 -4.53 -2.53
C GLU A 29 18.63 -5.25 -1.57
N LEU A 30 18.93 -5.18 -0.27
CA LEU A 30 17.91 -5.43 0.75
C LEU A 30 16.78 -4.42 0.56
N LEU A 31 15.53 -4.80 0.85
CA LEU A 31 14.39 -3.90 0.69
C LEU A 31 14.67 -2.59 1.47
N PRO A 32 14.77 -1.44 0.77
CA PRO A 32 15.14 -0.19 1.44
C PRO A 32 14.06 0.23 2.43
N THR A 33 14.42 1.11 3.37
CA THR A 33 13.43 1.66 4.30
C THR A 33 12.39 2.49 3.55
N ARG A 34 11.18 2.62 4.13
CA ARG A 34 10.12 3.52 3.62
C ARG A 34 10.63 4.90 3.25
N MET A 35 11.50 5.47 4.09
CA MET A 35 12.05 6.80 3.86
C MET A 35 12.88 6.85 2.58
N VAL A 36 13.75 5.86 2.36
CA VAL A 36 14.59 5.78 1.14
C VAL A 36 13.71 5.62 -0.10
N LEU A 37 12.70 4.75 -0.03
CA LEU A 37 11.76 4.54 -1.14
C LEU A 37 11.00 5.83 -1.48
N CYS A 38 10.51 6.55 -0.48
CA CYS A 38 9.84 7.83 -0.70
C CYS A 38 10.79 8.94 -1.18
N GLN A 39 12.04 8.95 -0.75
CA GLN A 39 13.03 9.89 -1.28
C GLN A 39 13.35 9.62 -2.75
N ARG A 40 13.48 8.35 -3.14
CA ARG A 40 13.66 7.93 -4.55
C ARG A 40 12.44 8.28 -5.40
N GLU A 41 11.24 8.11 -4.86
CA GLU A 41 9.97 8.42 -5.56
C GLU A 41 9.75 9.93 -5.76
N VAL A 42 10.06 10.76 -4.76
CA VAL A 42 9.86 12.21 -4.84
C VAL A 42 10.93 12.90 -5.71
N GLY A 43 12.13 12.32 -5.80
CA GLY A 43 13.21 12.86 -6.63
C GLY A 43 13.84 14.15 -6.08
N GLY A 44 14.97 14.55 -6.67
CA GLY A 44 15.77 15.70 -6.22
C GLY A 44 15.41 17.05 -6.84
N ALA A 45 14.56 17.10 -7.86
CA ALA A 45 14.29 18.31 -8.66
C ALA A 45 13.08 19.14 -8.19
N GLU A 46 12.40 18.71 -7.13
CA GLU A 46 11.21 19.37 -6.58
C GLU A 46 11.58 20.59 -5.72
N ARG A 47 10.80 21.68 -5.83
CA ARG A 47 10.91 22.81 -4.90
C ARG A 47 10.71 22.29 -3.47
N GLU A 48 11.53 22.76 -2.54
CA GLU A 48 11.61 22.24 -1.16
C GLU A 48 10.25 22.19 -0.42
N ARG A 49 9.37 23.15 -0.73
CA ARG A 49 8.01 23.24 -0.17
C ARG A 49 7.11 22.07 -0.60
N ASP A 50 7.21 21.64 -1.86
CA ASP A 50 6.39 20.55 -2.41
C ASP A 50 6.97 19.19 -2.07
N ARG A 51 8.30 19.10 -1.99
CA ARG A 51 9.03 17.90 -1.58
C ARG A 51 8.56 17.38 -0.22
N SER A 52 8.45 18.27 0.77
CA SER A 52 7.99 17.91 2.12
C SER A 52 6.56 17.36 2.14
N ALA A 53 5.66 17.93 1.33
CA ALA A 53 4.28 17.47 1.24
C ALA A 53 4.21 16.10 0.54
N LYS A 54 4.91 15.94 -0.58
CA LYS A 54 4.98 14.67 -1.34
C LYS A 54 5.60 13.54 -0.52
N LEU A 55 6.65 13.81 0.26
CA LEU A 55 7.24 12.82 1.17
C LEU A 55 6.22 12.34 2.21
N ARG A 56 5.49 13.27 2.86
CA ARG A 56 4.44 12.90 3.82
C ARG A 56 3.35 12.05 3.19
N THR A 57 2.89 12.43 1.99
CA THR A 57 1.89 11.66 1.24
C THR A 57 2.39 10.27 0.87
N CYS A 58 3.63 10.14 0.39
CA CYS A 58 4.24 8.86 0.08
C CYS A 58 4.32 7.96 1.33
N LEU A 59 4.79 8.50 2.46
CA LEU A 59 4.92 7.75 3.70
C LEU A 59 3.57 7.25 4.23
N ALA A 60 2.54 8.10 4.20
CA ALA A 60 1.19 7.72 4.61
C ALA A 60 0.65 6.57 3.74
N ARG A 61 0.82 6.67 2.43
CA ARG A 61 0.39 5.63 1.47
C ARG A 61 1.15 4.32 1.67
N ARG A 62 2.48 4.39 1.84
CA ARG A 62 3.33 3.21 2.08
C ARG A 62 2.98 2.51 3.38
N LEU A 63 2.78 3.25 4.47
CA LEU A 63 2.38 2.67 5.76
C LEU A 63 1.08 1.87 5.67
N GLU A 64 0.11 2.39 4.92
CA GLU A 64 -1.17 1.70 4.71
C GLU A 64 -0.99 0.44 3.85
N GLY A 65 -0.33 0.59 2.69
CA GLY A 65 -0.13 -0.48 1.73
C GLY A 65 0.75 -1.62 2.25
N GLU A 66 1.83 -1.30 2.98
CA GLU A 66 2.73 -2.31 3.55
C GLU A 66 2.03 -3.23 4.54
N ARG A 67 1.11 -2.72 5.35
CA ARG A 67 0.31 -3.56 6.27
C ARG A 67 -0.57 -4.54 5.51
N MET A 68 -1.08 -4.16 4.34
CA MET A 68 -1.86 -5.04 3.48
C MET A 68 -0.97 -6.08 2.81
N VAL A 69 0.18 -5.66 2.28
CA VAL A 69 1.18 -6.56 1.68
C VAL A 69 1.66 -7.59 2.69
N GLU A 70 2.04 -7.19 3.90
CA GLU A 70 2.49 -8.11 4.95
C GLU A 70 1.44 -9.19 5.24
N ARG A 71 0.16 -8.81 5.37
CA ARG A 71 -0.93 -9.78 5.60
C ARG A 71 -1.12 -10.72 4.42
N ASN A 72 -1.05 -10.20 3.19
CA ASN A 72 -1.22 -11.00 1.98
C ASN A 72 -0.05 -11.99 1.81
N CYS A 73 1.18 -11.50 1.91
CA CYS A 73 2.39 -12.32 1.81
C CYS A 73 2.47 -13.37 2.92
N LYS A 74 2.03 -13.04 4.15
CA LYS A 74 1.93 -14.03 5.23
C LYS A 74 0.89 -15.12 4.94
N ARG A 75 -0.25 -14.76 4.33
CA ARG A 75 -1.27 -15.74 3.91
C ARG A 75 -0.76 -16.64 2.80
N GLU A 76 -0.10 -16.08 1.79
CA GLU A 76 0.51 -16.82 0.68
C GLU A 76 1.62 -17.75 1.15
N ALA A 77 2.52 -17.27 2.01
CA ALA A 77 3.57 -18.10 2.60
C ALA A 77 3.02 -19.21 3.49
N GLY A 78 1.79 -19.09 4.00
CA GLY A 78 1.16 -20.10 4.84
C GLY A 78 1.00 -21.47 4.17
N SER A 79 0.92 -21.53 2.84
CA SER A 79 0.83 -22.79 2.09
C SER A 79 2.19 -23.48 1.88
N VAL A 80 3.31 -22.84 2.24
CA VAL A 80 4.65 -23.40 2.11
C VAL A 80 4.98 -24.29 3.31
N ASN A 81 5.65 -25.42 3.09
CA ASN A 81 6.06 -26.33 4.16
C ASN A 81 7.45 -25.97 4.71
N GLY A 82 7.57 -25.90 6.04
CA GLY A 82 8.82 -25.59 6.75
C GLY A 82 8.99 -24.11 7.10
N ALA A 83 9.43 -23.82 8.33
CA ALA A 83 9.49 -22.45 8.85
C ALA A 83 10.46 -21.54 8.07
N SER A 84 11.61 -22.06 7.66
CA SER A 84 12.59 -21.32 6.87
C SER A 84 12.07 -20.99 5.47
N ALA A 85 11.43 -21.96 4.81
CA ALA A 85 10.85 -21.79 3.47
C ALA A 85 9.68 -20.80 3.49
N ARG A 86 8.83 -20.83 4.53
CA ARG A 86 7.78 -19.81 4.73
C ARG A 86 8.37 -18.42 4.89
N ALA A 87 9.40 -18.26 5.71
CA ALA A 87 10.04 -16.96 5.92
C ALA A 87 10.69 -16.44 4.63
N GLN A 88 11.27 -17.32 3.81
CA GLN A 88 11.84 -16.96 2.51
C GLN A 88 10.75 -16.56 1.51
N ALA A 89 9.67 -17.33 1.40
CA ALA A 89 8.54 -17.03 0.53
C ALA A 89 7.87 -15.70 0.90
N GLN A 90 7.67 -15.44 2.20
CA GLN A 90 7.14 -14.17 2.68
C GLN A 90 8.04 -13.00 2.27
N ARG A 91 9.37 -13.10 2.51
CA ARG A 91 10.32 -12.04 2.12
C ARG A 91 10.36 -11.80 0.61
N ALA A 92 10.27 -12.86 -0.19
CA ALA A 92 10.24 -12.74 -1.65
C ALA A 92 8.98 -12.00 -2.14
N CYS A 93 7.81 -12.36 -1.59
CA CYS A 93 6.56 -11.67 -1.85
C CYS A 93 6.63 -10.19 -1.45
N GLU A 94 7.13 -9.89 -0.25
CA GLU A 94 7.26 -8.50 0.24
C GLU A 94 8.19 -7.67 -0.64
N ARG A 95 9.32 -8.23 -1.10
CA ARG A 95 10.21 -7.54 -2.03
C ARG A 95 9.53 -7.19 -3.35
N GLN A 96 8.80 -8.13 -3.93
CA GLN A 96 8.10 -7.93 -5.20
C GLN A 96 6.99 -6.89 -5.05
N ALA A 97 6.19 -7.01 -3.98
CA ALA A 97 5.04 -6.15 -3.76
C ALA A 97 5.41 -4.73 -3.29
N LEU A 98 6.54 -4.55 -2.60
CA LEU A 98 6.98 -3.24 -2.09
C LEU A 98 7.97 -2.53 -3.00
N GLY A 99 8.40 -3.19 -4.10
CA GLY A 99 9.26 -2.62 -5.13
C GLY A 99 8.59 -1.58 -6.04
N VAL A 100 7.28 -1.39 -5.89
CA VAL A 100 6.46 -0.47 -6.71
C VAL A 100 6.31 0.91 -6.04
N PRO A 101 5.94 1.96 -6.80
CA PRO A 101 5.66 3.29 -6.24
C PRO A 101 4.46 3.30 -5.29
N SER A 102 4.43 4.28 -4.39
CA SER A 102 3.41 4.40 -3.34
C SER A 102 1.98 4.58 -3.89
N SER A 103 1.83 4.99 -5.14
CA SER A 103 0.56 5.06 -5.86
C SER A 103 -0.04 3.69 -6.16
N GLU A 104 0.79 2.68 -6.39
CA GLU A 104 0.40 1.34 -6.85
C GLU A 104 0.21 0.35 -5.69
N LEU A 105 0.58 0.75 -4.48
CA LEU A 105 0.36 -0.07 -3.31
C LEU A 105 -1.14 -0.28 -3.03
N PRO A 106 -1.53 -1.46 -2.51
CA PRO A 106 -2.91 -1.75 -2.17
C PRO A 106 -3.43 -0.75 -1.14
N ARG A 107 -4.68 -0.32 -1.32
CA ARG A 107 -5.36 0.63 -0.45
C ARG A 107 -6.61 0.00 0.10
N ARG A 108 -6.99 0.42 1.31
CA ARG A 108 -8.28 0.03 1.84
C ARG A 108 -9.34 0.70 0.96
N PRO A 109 -10.36 -0.04 0.48
CA PRO A 109 -11.47 0.61 -0.19
C PRO A 109 -12.07 1.67 0.76
N PRO A 110 -12.50 2.82 0.22
CA PRO A 110 -13.13 3.83 1.06
C PRO A 110 -14.33 3.20 1.79
N PRO A 111 -14.57 3.57 3.07
CA PRO A 111 -15.74 3.08 3.76
C PRO A 111 -17.00 3.46 2.97
N PRO A 112 -18.02 2.59 2.92
CA PRO A 112 -19.26 2.92 2.25
C PRO A 112 -19.83 4.22 2.85
N PRO A 113 -20.45 5.09 2.04
CA PRO A 113 -21.08 6.29 2.54
C PRO A 113 -22.08 5.90 3.62
N LYS A 114 -21.94 6.50 4.81
CA LYS A 114 -22.94 6.31 5.87
C LYS A 114 -24.29 6.76 5.30
N PRO A 115 -25.36 5.94 5.41
CA PRO A 115 -26.69 6.42 5.05
C PRO A 115 -26.95 7.70 5.84
N LYS A 116 -27.35 8.77 5.14
CA LYS A 116 -27.78 10.00 5.79
C LYS A 116 -28.96 9.62 6.67
N ALA A 117 -28.81 9.73 7.98
CA ALA A 117 -29.96 9.73 8.86
C ALA A 117 -30.79 10.93 8.45
N GLU A 118 -31.93 10.69 7.81
CA GLU A 118 -32.93 11.73 7.63
C GLU A 118 -33.33 12.24 9.02
N PRO A 119 -33.47 13.57 9.24
CA PRO A 119 -34.01 14.08 10.47
C PRO A 119 -35.50 13.69 10.52
N GLY A 120 -35.77 12.50 11.04
CA GLY A 120 -37.10 12.07 11.42
C GLY A 120 -37.58 12.93 12.57
N LEU A 121 -38.49 13.86 12.25
CA LEU A 121 -39.31 14.57 13.20
C LEU A 121 -40.00 13.56 14.13
N GLY A 122 -39.70 13.67 15.43
CA GLY A 122 -40.60 13.40 16.55
C GLY A 122 -41.18 11.99 16.69
N THR A 123 -40.77 11.28 17.74
CA THR A 123 -41.67 10.83 18.81
C THR A 123 -40.80 10.51 20.04
N GLU A 124 -40.71 11.44 20.99
CA GLU A 124 -40.54 11.08 22.41
C GLU A 124 -41.93 10.70 22.98
N PRO A 125 -42.07 10.00 24.13
CA PRO A 125 -41.08 9.86 25.21
C PRO A 125 -40.95 8.43 25.78
N SER A 126 -40.18 8.31 26.86
CA SER A 126 -40.32 7.32 27.95
C SER A 126 -39.28 6.19 27.97
N ALA A 127 -38.30 6.30 28.86
CA ALA A 127 -38.33 5.63 30.16
C ALA A 127 -36.98 5.77 30.88
N ALA A 128 -37.07 6.37 32.08
CA ALA A 128 -36.26 6.14 33.28
C ALA A 128 -34.81 5.66 33.14
N ALA A 129 -33.89 6.54 33.55
CA ALA A 129 -32.55 6.17 33.98
C ALA A 129 -32.59 5.14 35.12
N PRO A 130 -31.80 4.06 35.08
CA PRO A 130 -31.40 3.36 36.30
C PRO A 130 -30.18 4.07 36.91
N ALA A 131 -30.35 4.45 38.17
CA ALA A 131 -29.40 5.14 39.02
C ALA A 131 -28.04 4.42 39.14
N ARG A 132 -26.96 5.22 39.15
CA ARG A 132 -25.63 4.82 39.62
C ARG A 132 -25.69 4.63 41.15
N MET A 133 -25.50 3.41 41.62
CA MET A 133 -25.13 3.13 43.01
C MET A 133 -23.62 3.36 43.18
N PRO A 134 -23.14 4.20 44.11
CA PRO A 134 -21.75 4.16 44.54
C PRO A 134 -21.51 2.98 45.48
N ALA A 135 -20.42 2.24 45.25
CA ALA A 135 -19.95 1.19 46.13
C ALA A 135 -19.54 1.81 47.48
N ALA A 136 -20.30 1.54 48.53
CA ALA A 136 -19.86 1.69 49.91
C ALA A 136 -19.00 0.47 50.25
N GLY A 137 -17.71 0.70 50.42
CA GLY A 137 -16.76 -0.27 50.94
C GLY A 137 -15.76 0.48 51.80
N ASP A 138 -16.16 0.74 53.05
CA ASP A 138 -15.27 1.07 54.15
C ASP A 138 -15.32 -0.11 55.12
N GLN A 139 -14.13 -0.48 55.62
CA GLN A 139 -13.72 -1.63 56.46
C GLN A 139 -13.16 -2.85 55.72
#